data_AF-A0A2N9AK05-F1
#
_entry.id   AF-A0A2N9AK05-F1
#
_cell.length_a   1.000
_cell.length_b   1.000
_cell.length_c   1.000
_cell.angle_alpha   90.00
_cell.angle_beta   90.00
_cell.angle_gamma   90.00
#
_symmetry.space_group_name_H-M   'P 1'
#
loop_
_entity.id
_entity.type
_entity.pdbx_description
1 polymer ?
#
loop_
_entity_poly.entity_id
_entity_poly.type
_entity_poly.pdbx_seq_one_letter_code
_entity_poly.pdbx_strand_id
1 'polypeptide(L)'
;MADFAQQKALLPADVRSELEAATYFTLEACQDFGDHVLLASVEDAEEDGYFAIHAGMADRPDSRMMLIASFLTEALDKLEFIRAVRPDAGLWFSSLEILDRIEHANLARGVILARGSACPDDDEDEWWVMADHIAKCEARGQPLDMTTNTSRVISTIADRLH
;
A
#
# COMPACT_ATOMS: atom_id res chain seq x y z
N MET A 1 0.33 -20.94 -0.91
CA MET A 1 -0.47 -20.03 -1.75
C MET A 1 -1.91 -20.17 -1.33
N ALA A 2 -2.50 -19.12 -0.77
CA ALA A 2 -3.92 -19.12 -0.46
C ALA A 2 -4.74 -19.27 -1.76
N ASP A 3 -5.83 -20.02 -1.73
CA ASP A 3 -6.73 -20.13 -2.88
C ASP A 3 -7.54 -18.83 -2.99
N PHE A 4 -6.99 -17.88 -3.76
CA PHE A 4 -7.61 -16.58 -3.98
C PHE A 4 -9.00 -16.67 -4.64
N ALA A 5 -9.28 -17.73 -5.40
CA ALA A 5 -10.61 -17.96 -5.97
C ALA A 5 -11.63 -18.33 -4.87
N GLN A 6 -11.22 -19.17 -3.91
CA GLN A 6 -12.04 -19.50 -2.75
C GLN A 6 -12.26 -18.27 -1.85
N GLN A 7 -11.24 -17.45 -1.63
CA GLN A 7 -11.37 -16.19 -0.87
C GLN A 7 -12.30 -15.18 -1.56
N LYS A 8 -12.22 -15.03 -2.90
CA LYS A 8 -13.14 -14.17 -3.67
C LYS A 8 -14.60 -14.62 -3.55
N ALA A 9 -14.85 -15.92 -3.51
CA ALA A 9 -16.19 -16.48 -3.37
C ALA A 9 -16.82 -16.21 -1.99
N LEU A 10 -16.00 -15.94 -0.97
CA LEU A 10 -16.43 -15.60 0.39
C LEU A 10 -16.73 -14.11 0.58
N LEU A 11 -16.32 -13.25 -0.35
CA LEU A 11 -16.66 -11.83 -0.29
C LEU A 11 -18.16 -11.61 -0.51
N PRO A 12 -18.78 -10.65 0.21
CA PRO A 12 -20.12 -10.16 -0.10
C PRO A 12 -20.29 -9.80 -1.58
N ALA A 13 -21.50 -9.99 -2.12
CA ALA A 13 -21.75 -9.87 -3.56
C ALA A 13 -21.54 -8.45 -4.09
N ASP A 14 -21.87 -7.44 -3.28
CA ASP A 14 -21.60 -6.03 -3.51
C ASP A 14 -20.10 -5.73 -3.58
N VAL A 15 -19.32 -6.20 -2.60
CA VAL A 15 -17.85 -6.07 -2.59
C VAL A 15 -17.23 -6.73 -3.83
N ARG A 16 -17.73 -7.90 -4.21
CA ARG A 16 -17.26 -8.61 -5.42
C ARG A 16 -17.56 -7.83 -6.69
N SER A 17 -18.76 -7.25 -6.80
CA SER A 17 -19.15 -6.45 -7.96
C SER A 17 -18.30 -5.19 -8.07
N GLU A 18 -17.98 -4.53 -6.96
CA GLU A 18 -17.09 -3.37 -6.94
C GLU A 18 -15.67 -3.75 -7.32
N LEU A 19 -15.15 -4.84 -6.75
CA LEU A 19 -13.85 -5.40 -7.11
C LEU A 19 -13.77 -5.72 -8.60
N GLU A 20 -14.83 -6.22 -9.23
CA GLU A 20 -14.85 -6.55 -10.67
C GLU A 20 -14.97 -5.32 -11.58
N ALA A 21 -15.60 -4.23 -11.11
CA ALA A 21 -15.80 -3.01 -11.89
C ALA A 21 -14.63 -2.00 -11.75
N ALA A 22 -13.85 -2.07 -10.68
CA ALA A 22 -12.77 -1.12 -10.41
C ALA A 22 -11.73 -1.06 -11.55
N THR A 23 -11.26 0.14 -11.88
CA THR A 23 -10.16 0.36 -12.83
C THR A 23 -8.84 0.65 -12.11
N TYR A 24 -8.92 1.09 -10.86
CA TYR A 24 -7.77 1.25 -9.99
C TYR A 24 -8.17 1.07 -8.52
N PHE A 25 -7.18 0.85 -7.67
CA PHE A 25 -7.32 0.82 -6.22
C PHE A 25 -6.30 1.74 -5.58
N THR A 26 -6.68 2.41 -4.50
CA THR A 26 -5.79 3.27 -3.71
C THR A 26 -5.71 2.71 -2.30
N LEU A 27 -4.50 2.36 -1.87
CA LEU A 27 -4.16 2.13 -0.47
C LEU A 27 -3.91 3.49 0.18
N GLU A 28 -4.74 3.87 1.15
CA GLU A 28 -4.70 5.18 1.81
C GLU A 28 -4.40 5.04 3.30
N ALA A 29 -3.43 5.81 3.79
CA ALA A 29 -3.16 5.98 5.21
C ALA A 29 -4.18 6.97 5.82
N CYS A 30 -4.90 6.53 6.84
CA CYS A 30 -6.01 7.26 7.44
C CYS A 30 -5.86 7.38 8.95
N GLN A 31 -6.43 8.45 9.51
CA GLN A 31 -6.64 8.59 10.94
C GLN A 31 -8.09 9.03 11.22
N ASP A 32 -8.72 8.36 12.18
CA ASP A 32 -10.10 8.64 12.60
C ASP A 32 -10.12 9.59 13.80
N PHE A 33 -10.79 10.73 13.67
CA PHE A 33 -11.00 11.68 14.76
C PHE A 33 -12.44 11.66 15.30
N GLY A 34 -13.23 10.66 14.91
CA GLY A 34 -14.59 10.38 15.36
C GLY A 34 -15.68 11.00 14.50
N ASP A 35 -15.60 12.30 14.21
CA ASP A 35 -16.55 13.02 13.34
C ASP A 35 -16.05 13.19 11.90
N HIS A 36 -14.76 12.97 11.67
CA HIS A 36 -14.16 12.98 10.34
C HIS A 36 -12.92 12.08 10.27
N VAL A 37 -12.63 11.62 9.06
CA VAL A 37 -11.42 10.86 8.72
C VAL A 37 -10.48 11.80 7.96
N LEU A 38 -9.21 11.82 8.36
CA LEU A 38 -8.15 12.58 7.68
C LEU A 38 -7.15 11.64 7.03
N LEU A 39 -6.52 12.16 5.98
CA LEU A 39 -5.32 11.59 5.40
C LEU A 39 -4.18 11.71 6.42
N ALA A 40 -3.43 10.63 6.63
CA ALA A 40 -2.42 10.52 7.67
C ALA A 40 -1.03 10.18 7.09
N SER A 41 0.02 10.42 7.88
CA SER A 41 1.32 9.79 7.63
C SER A 41 1.18 8.27 7.77
N VAL A 42 2.16 7.52 7.26
CA VAL A 42 2.12 6.05 7.39
C VAL A 42 2.32 5.64 8.85
N GLU A 43 3.15 6.41 9.57
CA GLU A 43 3.43 6.27 10.99
C GLU A 43 2.17 6.45 11.82
N ASP A 44 1.44 7.55 11.62
CA ASP A 44 0.21 7.82 12.37
C ASP A 44 -0.88 6.77 12.06
N ALA A 45 -0.96 6.33 10.79
CA ALA A 45 -1.89 5.27 10.39
C ALA A 45 -1.54 3.91 11.02
N GLU A 46 -0.25 3.59 11.18
CA GLU A 46 0.21 2.35 11.80
C GLU A 46 0.08 2.38 13.34
N GLU A 47 0.26 3.54 13.98
CA GLU A 47 0.23 3.67 15.44
C GLU A 47 -1.19 3.88 16.00
N ASP A 48 -1.94 4.84 15.46
CA ASP A 48 -3.22 5.30 16.02
C ASP A 48 -4.35 5.41 14.98
N GLY A 49 -4.11 4.97 13.74
CA GLY A 49 -5.05 5.08 12.62
C GLY A 49 -5.41 3.74 11.98
N TYR A 50 -5.51 3.76 10.66
CA TYR A 50 -5.76 2.56 9.84
C TYR A 50 -5.40 2.82 8.37
N PHE A 51 -5.43 1.75 7.58
CA PHE A 51 -5.29 1.80 6.13
C PHE A 51 -6.62 1.47 5.44
N ALA A 52 -7.07 2.35 4.56
CA ALA A 52 -8.23 2.12 3.71
C ALA A 52 -7.80 1.67 2.32
N ILE A 53 -8.58 0.78 1.70
CA ILE A 53 -8.44 0.49 0.26
C ILE A 53 -9.70 0.96 -0.44
N HIS A 54 -9.53 1.96 -1.30
CA HIS A 54 -10.60 2.55 -2.11
C HIS A 54 -10.60 1.94 -3.50
N ALA A 55 -11.78 1.61 -4.01
CA ALA A 55 -11.96 1.18 -5.40
C ALA A 55 -12.40 2.39 -6.25
N GLY A 56 -11.68 2.64 -7.35
CA GLY A 56 -11.99 3.72 -8.28
C GLY A 56 -12.41 3.21 -9.66
N MET A 57 -13.43 3.84 -10.25
CA MET A 57 -13.96 3.51 -11.58
C MET A 57 -13.75 4.68 -12.53
N ALA A 58 -13.49 4.39 -13.81
CA ALA A 58 -13.26 5.42 -14.84
C ALA A 58 -14.43 6.41 -15.02
N ASP A 59 -15.65 6.02 -14.66
CA ASP A 59 -16.88 6.79 -14.80
C ASP A 59 -17.51 7.23 -13.47
N ARG A 60 -16.93 6.83 -12.32
CA ARG A 60 -17.42 7.15 -10.97
C ARG A 60 -16.25 7.41 -10.03
N PRO A 61 -15.87 8.68 -9.82
CA PRO A 61 -14.76 9.04 -8.93
C PRO A 61 -15.15 9.07 -7.45
N ASP A 62 -16.43 8.89 -7.10
CA ASP A 62 -16.88 8.92 -5.70
C ASP A 62 -16.44 7.63 -4.99
N SER A 63 -15.22 7.68 -4.45
CA SER A 63 -14.52 6.63 -3.72
C SER A 63 -15.42 5.94 -2.69
N ARG A 64 -15.55 4.62 -2.85
CA ARG A 64 -16.10 3.75 -1.81
C ARG A 64 -14.93 3.05 -1.13
N MET A 65 -14.83 3.26 0.17
CA MET A 65 -13.95 2.48 1.03
C MET A 65 -14.40 1.02 0.97
N MET A 66 -13.59 0.18 0.33
CA MET A 66 -13.93 -1.22 0.07
C MET A 66 -13.45 -2.13 1.20
N LEU A 67 -12.25 -1.86 1.72
CA LEU A 67 -11.61 -2.64 2.79
C LEU A 67 -10.87 -1.69 3.74
N ILE A 68 -10.78 -2.08 5.01
CA ILE A 68 -10.00 -1.40 6.05
C ILE A 68 -9.03 -2.41 6.65
N ALA A 69 -7.80 -2.02 6.94
CA ALA A 69 -6.79 -2.80 7.65
C ALA A 69 -6.21 -1.97 8.79
N SER A 70 -5.97 -2.58 9.96
CA SER A 70 -5.41 -1.85 11.10
C SER A 70 -3.90 -1.66 11.00
N PHE A 71 -3.23 -2.46 10.16
CA PHE A 71 -1.78 -2.45 10.02
C PHE A 71 -1.38 -2.52 8.54
N LEU A 72 -0.24 -1.96 8.20
CA LEU A 72 0.31 -1.95 6.85
C LEU A 72 0.52 -3.38 6.33
N THR A 73 0.93 -4.30 7.20
CA THR A 73 1.06 -5.73 6.87
C THR A 73 -0.27 -6.32 6.37
N GLU A 74 -1.36 -6.10 7.10
CA GLU A 74 -2.68 -6.58 6.72
C GLU A 74 -3.17 -5.88 5.44
N ALA A 75 -2.89 -4.59 5.29
CA ALA A 75 -3.24 -3.83 4.10
C ALA A 75 -2.56 -4.39 2.85
N LEU A 76 -1.26 -4.75 2.96
CA LEU A 76 -0.51 -5.41 1.89
C LEU A 76 -1.08 -6.80 1.55
N ASP A 77 -1.52 -7.59 2.53
CA ASP A 77 -2.18 -8.88 2.26
C ASP A 77 -3.47 -8.72 1.45
N LYS A 78 -4.27 -7.71 1.81
CA LYS A 78 -5.50 -7.36 1.09
C LYS A 78 -5.19 -6.86 -0.32
N LEU A 79 -4.14 -6.07 -0.48
CA LEU A 79 -3.72 -5.57 -1.79
C LEU A 79 -3.16 -6.67 -2.69
N GLU A 80 -2.43 -7.65 -2.14
CA GLU A 80 -2.00 -8.85 -2.87
C GLU A 80 -3.20 -9.67 -3.36
N PHE A 81 -4.20 -9.88 -2.50
CA PHE A 81 -5.45 -10.53 -2.89
C PHE A 81 -6.14 -9.78 -4.04
N ILE A 82 -6.25 -8.45 -3.93
CA ILE A 82 -6.85 -7.60 -4.98
C ILE A 82 -6.08 -7.74 -6.29
N ARG A 83 -4.76 -7.65 -6.25
CA ARG A 83 -3.89 -7.78 -7.43
C ARG A 83 -4.03 -9.15 -8.09
N ALA A 84 -4.17 -10.21 -7.31
CA ALA A 84 -4.40 -11.55 -7.84
C ALA A 84 -5.76 -11.68 -8.55
N VAL A 85 -6.79 -10.96 -8.09
CA VAL A 85 -8.14 -11.00 -8.67
C VAL A 85 -8.30 -10.01 -9.82
N ARG A 86 -7.63 -8.85 -9.77
CA ARG A 86 -7.68 -7.75 -10.74
C ARG A 86 -6.27 -7.30 -11.13
N PRO A 87 -5.50 -8.13 -11.85
CA PRO A 87 -4.12 -7.81 -12.21
C PRO A 87 -3.99 -6.59 -13.13
N ASP A 88 -5.03 -6.28 -13.90
CA ASP A 88 -5.04 -5.15 -14.85
C ASP A 88 -5.40 -3.81 -14.20
N ALA A 89 -5.85 -3.80 -12.93
CA ALA A 89 -6.21 -2.57 -12.25
C ALA A 89 -4.95 -1.83 -11.77
N GLY A 90 -4.95 -0.50 -11.90
CA GLY A 90 -3.86 0.32 -11.35
C GLY A 90 -3.86 0.26 -9.82
N LEU A 91 -2.69 0.22 -9.19
CA LEU A 91 -2.54 0.31 -7.74
C LEU A 91 -1.85 1.62 -7.39
N TRP A 92 -2.40 2.33 -6.42
CA TRP A 92 -1.93 3.62 -5.94
C TRP A 92 -1.72 3.57 -4.43
N PHE A 93 -0.81 4.40 -3.96
CA PHE A 93 -0.53 4.65 -2.56
C PHE A 93 -0.81 6.12 -2.26
N SER A 94 -1.54 6.37 -1.17
CA SER A 94 -1.96 7.69 -0.71
C SER A 94 -1.61 7.84 0.77
N SER A 95 -0.84 8.87 1.11
CA SER A 95 -0.57 9.30 2.48
C SER A 95 -0.53 10.82 2.52
N LEU A 96 -0.39 11.39 3.72
CA LEU A 96 -0.34 12.85 3.92
C LEU A 96 0.67 13.54 2.99
N GLU A 97 1.77 12.84 2.69
CA GLU A 97 2.89 13.36 1.92
C GLU A 97 2.75 13.15 0.42
N ILE A 98 2.02 12.12 -0.03
CA ILE A 98 2.03 11.75 -1.44
C ILE A 98 0.80 10.95 -1.89
N LEU A 99 0.44 11.14 -3.15
CA LEU A 99 -0.38 10.22 -3.93
C LEU A 99 0.43 9.78 -5.16
N ASP A 100 0.87 8.52 -5.17
CA ASP A 100 1.68 7.99 -6.27
C ASP A 100 1.34 6.53 -6.58
N ARG A 101 1.77 6.07 -7.76
CA ARG A 101 1.45 4.74 -8.27
C ARG A 101 2.40 3.69 -7.68
N ILE A 102 1.84 2.54 -7.31
CA ILE A 102 2.62 1.35 -6.94
C ILE A 102 2.98 0.59 -8.23
N GLU A 103 4.19 0.80 -8.74
CA GLU A 103 4.64 0.18 -10.01
C GLU A 103 5.45 -1.11 -9.84
N HIS A 104 5.87 -1.41 -8.60
CA HIS A 104 6.78 -2.51 -8.33
C HIS A 104 6.06 -3.87 -8.20
N ALA A 105 6.70 -4.95 -8.68
CA ALA A 105 6.14 -6.31 -8.65
C ALA A 105 6.04 -6.90 -7.22
N ASN A 106 6.94 -6.50 -6.32
CA ASN A 106 6.77 -6.71 -4.88
C ASN A 106 6.04 -5.49 -4.28
N LEU A 107 4.84 -5.67 -3.73
CA LEU A 107 4.00 -4.56 -3.24
C LEU A 107 4.63 -3.81 -2.08
N ALA A 108 5.30 -4.50 -1.15
CA ALA A 108 5.94 -3.87 -0.01
C ALA A 108 7.05 -2.92 -0.48
N ARG A 109 7.90 -3.35 -1.43
CA ARG A 109 8.88 -2.45 -2.06
C ARG A 109 8.21 -1.31 -2.81
N GLY A 110 7.11 -1.59 -3.52
CA GLY A 110 6.36 -0.58 -4.26
C GLY A 110 5.79 0.53 -3.38
N VAL A 111 5.28 0.19 -2.20
CA VAL A 111 4.83 1.18 -1.21
C VAL A 111 6.00 2.00 -0.67
N ILE A 112 7.13 1.36 -0.36
CA ILE A 112 8.34 2.08 0.09
C ILE A 112 8.83 3.06 -0.98
N LEU A 113 8.92 2.61 -2.24
CA LEU A 113 9.35 3.45 -3.36
C LEU A 113 8.38 4.61 -3.59
N ALA A 114 7.06 4.37 -3.52
CA ALA A 114 6.05 5.41 -3.64
C ALA A 114 6.17 6.43 -2.51
N ARG A 115 6.20 6.01 -1.24
CA ARG A 115 6.33 6.94 -0.10
C ARG A 115 7.67 7.67 -0.07
N GLY A 116 8.77 6.98 -0.38
CA GLY A 116 10.10 7.57 -0.42
C GLY A 116 10.26 8.63 -1.51
N SER A 117 9.44 8.59 -2.57
CA SER A 117 9.47 9.61 -3.62
C SER A 117 8.92 10.98 -3.19
N ALA A 118 8.29 11.09 -2.02
CA ALA A 118 7.76 12.34 -1.49
C ALA A 118 8.86 13.33 -1.07
N CYS A 119 9.98 12.83 -0.55
CA CYS A 119 11.10 13.62 -0.03
C CYS A 119 12.43 13.16 -0.63
N PRO A 120 12.65 13.30 -1.94
CA PRO A 120 13.88 12.84 -2.56
C PRO A 120 15.09 13.63 -2.05
N ASP A 121 16.21 12.94 -1.90
CA ASP A 121 17.49 13.42 -1.40
C ASP A 121 17.51 13.88 0.08
N ASP A 122 16.49 13.53 0.88
CA ASP A 122 16.45 13.79 2.33
C ASP A 122 17.00 12.59 3.13
N ASP A 123 18.24 12.68 3.62
CA ASP A 123 18.89 11.62 4.37
C ASP A 123 18.37 11.43 5.80
N GLU A 124 17.45 12.28 6.26
CA GLU A 124 16.70 12.13 7.51
C GLU A 124 15.34 11.44 7.30
N ASP A 125 14.80 11.40 6.07
CA ASP A 125 13.55 10.69 5.74
C ASP A 125 13.81 9.19 5.56
N GLU A 126 13.33 8.39 6.51
CA GLU A 126 13.58 6.95 6.56
C GLU A 126 13.00 6.20 5.34
N TRP A 127 11.94 6.73 4.72
CA TRP A 127 11.31 6.15 3.53
C TRP A 127 12.16 6.40 2.29
N TRP A 128 12.67 7.61 2.11
CA TRP A 128 13.62 7.93 1.04
C TRP A 128 14.89 7.10 1.16
N VAL A 129 15.49 7.05 2.36
CA VAL A 129 16.71 6.27 2.61
C VAL A 129 16.51 4.80 2.21
N MET A 130 15.37 4.21 2.57
CA MET A 130 15.06 2.84 2.19
C MET A 130 14.73 2.69 0.69
N ALA A 131 14.01 3.63 0.09
CA ALA A 131 13.68 3.62 -1.34
C ALA A 131 14.93 3.70 -2.22
N ASP A 132 15.86 4.61 -1.89
CA ASP A 132 17.15 4.74 -2.56
C ASP A 132 18.01 3.48 -2.37
N HIS A 133 17.99 2.87 -1.17
CA HIS A 133 18.68 1.61 -0.93
C HIS A 133 18.13 0.47 -1.78
N ILE A 134 16.80 0.33 -1.89
CA ILE A 134 16.15 -0.65 -2.77
C ILE A 134 16.59 -0.44 -4.22
N ALA A 135 16.51 0.80 -4.73
CA ALA A 135 16.89 1.12 -6.10
C ALA A 135 18.37 0.76 -6.39
N LYS A 136 19.28 1.04 -5.45
CA LYS A 136 20.71 0.70 -5.57
C LYS A 136 20.95 -0.81 -5.56
N CYS A 137 20.27 -1.57 -4.71
CA CYS A 137 20.39 -3.03 -4.68
C CYS A 137 19.87 -3.66 -5.98
N GLU A 138 18.73 -3.21 -6.48
CA GLU A 138 18.15 -3.72 -7.73
C GLU A 138 19.01 -3.40 -8.95
N ALA A 139 19.53 -2.17 -9.06
CA ALA A 139 20.46 -1.79 -10.13
C ALA A 139 21.74 -2.64 -10.14
N ARG A 140 22.13 -3.22 -8.99
CA ARG A 140 23.30 -4.09 -8.83
C ARG A 140 22.96 -5.57 -8.84
N GLY A 141 21.68 -5.94 -8.92
CA GLY A 141 21.22 -7.33 -8.77
C GLY A 141 21.59 -7.95 -7.41
N GLN A 142 21.69 -7.13 -6.36
CA GLN A 142 22.06 -7.56 -5.02
C GLN A 142 20.81 -7.81 -4.16
N PRO A 143 20.85 -8.78 -3.24
CA PRO A 143 19.82 -8.91 -2.22
C PRO A 143 19.67 -7.62 -1.41
N LEU A 144 18.44 -7.31 -1.02
CA LEU A 144 18.16 -6.18 -0.14
C LEU A 144 18.73 -6.46 1.26
N ASP A 145 19.49 -5.50 1.80
CA ASP A 145 20.01 -5.55 3.16
C ASP A 145 19.19 -4.63 4.07
N MET A 146 18.62 -5.21 5.12
CA MET A 146 17.77 -4.47 6.07
C MET A 146 18.57 -3.69 7.12
N THR A 147 19.90 -3.77 7.14
CA THR A 147 20.71 -2.99 8.10
C THR A 147 20.62 -1.47 7.90
N THR A 148 20.21 -1.02 6.71
CA THR A 148 20.00 0.40 6.39
C THR A 148 18.68 0.93 6.94
N ASN A 149 17.72 0.06 7.28
CA ASN A 149 16.41 0.47 7.75
C ASN A 149 16.44 0.92 9.21
N THR A 150 16.04 2.17 9.47
CA THR A 150 15.81 2.70 10.82
C THR A 150 14.32 2.83 11.17
N SER A 151 13.44 2.75 10.16
CA SER A 151 12.00 2.93 10.35
C SER A 151 11.36 1.75 11.08
N ARG A 152 10.61 2.09 12.13
CA ARG A 152 9.79 1.14 12.89
C ARG A 152 8.67 0.57 12.03
N VAL A 153 8.06 1.38 11.16
CA VAL A 153 6.97 0.95 10.27
C VAL A 153 7.49 0.03 9.17
N ILE A 154 8.59 0.38 8.51
CA ILE A 154 9.21 -0.50 7.50
C ILE A 154 9.63 -1.83 8.13
N SER A 155 10.05 -1.84 9.40
CA SER A 155 10.36 -3.06 10.13
C SER A 155 9.15 -4.00 10.27
N THR A 156 7.91 -3.50 10.29
CA THR A 156 6.71 -4.36 10.39
C THR A 156 6.47 -5.16 9.12
N ILE A 157 6.99 -4.69 7.97
CA ILE A 157 6.85 -5.34 6.66
C ILE A 157 8.14 -5.97 6.14
N ALA A 158 9.20 -6.06 6.95
CA ALA A 158 10.53 -6.50 6.52
C ALA A 158 10.53 -7.88 5.83
N ASP A 159 9.80 -8.85 6.38
CA ASP A 159 9.69 -10.22 5.83
C ASP A 159 9.07 -10.27 4.43
N ARG A 160 8.41 -9.18 4.00
CA ARG A 160 7.74 -9.06 2.70
C ARG A 160 8.62 -8.41 1.64
N LEU A 161 9.82 -7.95 1.98
CA LEU A 161 10.69 -7.19 1.06
C LEU A 161 11.59 -8.07 0.18
N HIS A 162 11.56 -9.39 0.33
CA HIS A 162 12.41 -10.32 -0.41
C HIS A 162 11.83 -10.76 -1.76
#